data_AF-A0A1B7MHD0-F1
#
_entry.id   AF-A0A1B7MHD0-F1
#
_cell.length_a   1.000
_cell.length_b   1.000
_cell.length_c   1.000
_cell.angle_alpha   90.00
_cell.angle_beta   90.00
_cell.angle_gamma   90.00
#
_symmetry.space_group_name_H-M   'P 1'
#
loop_
_entity.id
_entity.type
_entity.pdbx_description
1 polymer ?
#
loop_
_entity_poly.entity_id
_entity_poly.type
_entity_poly.pdbx_seq_one_letter_code
_entity_poly.pdbx_strand_id
1 'polypeptide(L)'
;MFALKEGNHVRAEISPLHKANFQFQLCQPFESVCADSEDFDKAIQNLGGLQAKISETVDRRDMIVSNKNVKLVRFTSNIFEQRKQPIPKHAVYLPDIENPEGGSKVEPLAVLYSNTHGRIGNSSIMDAETENWPIAMKHRDEFDLVKLNYEASPLRLYRGNFLVEPADVNEALTGAVVKVFFVVRHYYLCNKIFDMFRTDIQQIKILKSGTSIACSGFKRRDAREELFNIVKTASSSAHAKSDESGRAEKRAKQVESKGASSGP
;
A
#
# COMPACT_ATOMS: atom_id res chain seq x y z
N MET A 1 -14.83 3.17 -1.19
CA MET A 1 -13.90 4.33 -1.06
C MET A 1 -12.52 3.77 -0.75
N PHE A 2 -11.54 3.95 -1.63
CA PHE A 2 -10.19 3.41 -1.41
C PHE A 2 -9.41 4.35 -0.49
N ALA A 3 -9.15 3.96 0.76
CA ALA A 3 -8.28 4.75 1.64
C ALA A 3 -6.83 4.25 1.50
N LEU A 4 -5.98 5.03 0.81
CA LEU A 4 -4.53 4.91 0.95
C LEU A 4 -4.19 5.42 2.35
N LYS A 5 -3.90 4.52 3.28
CA LYS A 5 -3.37 4.90 4.58
C LYS A 5 -1.85 4.92 4.46
N GLU A 6 -1.30 6.10 4.30
CA GLU A 6 0.15 6.33 4.25
C GLU A 6 0.72 6.09 5.66
N GLY A 7 1.04 4.84 5.95
CA GLY A 7 1.64 4.42 7.22
C GLY A 7 3.13 4.67 7.19
N ASN A 8 3.55 5.93 7.31
CA ASN A 8 4.97 6.26 7.47
C ASN A 8 5.45 5.87 8.88
N HIS A 9 5.99 4.65 9.00
CA HIS A 9 6.94 4.27 10.05
C HIS A 9 8.36 4.36 9.49
N VAL A 10 8.77 5.57 9.09
CA VAL A 10 10.17 5.84 8.75
C VAL A 10 10.91 6.03 10.08
N ARG A 11 11.52 4.95 10.60
CA ARG A 11 12.57 5.06 11.63
C ARG A 11 13.74 5.86 11.04
N ALA A 12 14.54 6.50 11.90
CA ALA A 12 15.66 7.38 11.51
C ALA A 12 16.76 6.68 10.65
N GLU A 13 16.73 5.36 10.56
CA GLU A 13 17.49 4.60 9.56
C GLU A 13 16.66 4.49 8.29
N ILE A 14 17.10 5.18 7.23
CA ILE A 14 16.46 5.15 5.91
C ILE A 14 16.32 3.69 5.50
N SER A 15 15.09 3.21 5.50
CA SER A 15 14.79 1.87 5.01
C SER A 15 15.17 1.83 3.53
N PRO A 16 15.89 0.78 3.07
CA PRO A 16 16.29 0.66 1.68
C PRO A 16 15.12 0.93 0.72
N LEU A 17 15.38 1.56 -0.43
CA LEU A 17 14.35 1.94 -1.40
C LEU A 17 13.41 0.78 -1.79
N HIS A 18 13.93 -0.46 -1.81
CA HIS A 18 13.15 -1.67 -2.07
C HIS A 18 12.11 -2.02 -0.98
N LYS A 19 12.13 -1.35 0.17
CA LYS A 19 11.13 -1.48 1.24
C LYS A 19 9.98 -0.48 1.11
N ALA A 20 10.09 0.49 0.21
CA ALA A 20 8.99 1.40 -0.08
C ALA A 20 7.85 0.58 -0.70
N ASN A 21 6.71 0.55 -0.02
CA ASN A 21 5.57 -0.27 -0.39
C ASN A 21 4.30 0.59 -0.41
N PHE A 22 3.45 0.38 -1.42
CA PHE A 22 2.06 0.80 -1.36
C PHE A 22 1.26 -0.24 -0.59
N GLN A 23 0.42 0.23 0.32
CA GLN A 23 -0.55 -0.60 1.01
C GLN A 23 -1.96 -0.23 0.56
N PHE A 24 -2.67 -1.22 0.01
CA PHE A 24 -4.07 -1.08 -0.38
C PHE A 24 -4.94 -1.90 0.56
N GLN A 25 -6.12 -1.36 0.89
CA GLN A 25 -7.11 -2.07 1.69
C GLN A 25 -8.43 -2.08 0.92
N LEU A 26 -8.94 -3.27 0.64
CA LEU A 26 -10.29 -3.43 0.15
C LEU A 26 -11.22 -3.51 1.35
N CYS A 27 -12.15 -2.55 1.41
CA CYS A 27 -13.24 -2.53 2.36
C CYS A 27 -14.54 -2.93 1.69
N GLN A 28 -15.49 -3.36 2.52
CA GLN A 28 -16.87 -3.54 2.08
C GLN A 28 -17.35 -2.22 1.43
N PRO A 29 -18.07 -2.28 0.30
CA PRO A 29 -18.67 -1.09 -0.30
C PRO A 29 -19.64 -0.42 0.68
N PHE A 30 -19.72 0.91 0.65
CA PHE A 30 -20.68 1.67 1.45
C PHE A 30 -22.12 1.44 0.91
N GLU A 31 -23.11 1.49 1.81
CA GLU A 31 -24.48 0.97 1.70
C GLU A 31 -25.26 1.10 0.37
N SER A 32 -26.12 0.09 0.16
CA SER A 32 -27.34 -0.01 -0.68
C SER A 32 -27.27 -0.18 -2.20
N VAL A 33 -26.21 0.28 -2.88
CA VAL A 33 -26.20 0.24 -4.37
C VAL A 33 -25.64 -1.06 -4.94
N CYS A 34 -24.92 -1.84 -4.13
CA CYS A 34 -24.45 -3.17 -4.50
C CYS A 34 -25.29 -4.20 -3.76
N ALA A 35 -26.03 -5.03 -4.50
CA ALA A 35 -26.54 -6.32 -4.00
C ALA A 35 -25.40 -7.27 -3.53
N ASP A 36 -24.15 -6.82 -3.68
CA ASP A 36 -22.92 -7.57 -3.56
C ASP A 36 -22.29 -7.52 -2.15
N SER A 37 -23.00 -7.02 -1.12
CA SER A 37 -22.46 -7.07 0.26
C SER A 37 -22.26 -8.51 0.74
N GLU A 38 -23.20 -9.40 0.39
CA GLU A 38 -23.11 -10.83 0.66
C GLU A 38 -21.93 -11.47 -0.10
N ASP A 39 -21.72 -11.06 -1.35
CA ASP A 39 -20.60 -11.57 -2.17
C ASP A 39 -19.24 -11.15 -1.59
N PHE A 40 -19.13 -9.93 -1.06
CA PHE A 40 -17.92 -9.49 -0.38
C PHE A 40 -17.66 -10.34 0.88
N ASP A 41 -18.67 -10.53 1.72
CA ASP A 41 -18.54 -11.34 2.93
C ASP A 41 -18.19 -12.80 2.61
N LYS A 42 -18.82 -13.35 1.57
CA LYS A 42 -18.51 -14.68 1.03
C LYS A 42 -17.08 -14.76 0.49
N ALA A 43 -16.60 -13.73 -0.20
CA ALA A 43 -15.21 -13.65 -0.66
C ALA A 43 -14.23 -13.62 0.51
N ILE A 44 -14.49 -12.81 1.54
CA ILE A 44 -13.70 -12.77 2.78
C ILE A 44 -13.72 -14.13 3.50
N GLN A 45 -14.88 -14.78 3.58
CA GLN A 45 -15.01 -16.10 4.18
C GLN A 45 -14.21 -17.15 3.41
N ASN A 46 -14.30 -17.15 2.07
CA ASN A 46 -13.55 -18.05 1.20
C ASN A 46 -12.04 -17.85 1.36
N LEU A 47 -11.58 -16.60 1.40
CA LEU A 47 -10.19 -16.24 1.65
C LEU A 47 -9.72 -16.68 3.05
N GLY A 48 -10.55 -16.49 4.07
CA GLY A 48 -10.24 -16.94 5.44
C GLY A 48 -10.19 -18.46 5.56
N GLY A 49 -11.07 -19.16 4.83
CA GLY A 49 -11.05 -20.62 4.69
C GLY A 49 -9.82 -21.10 3.93
N LEU A 50 -9.42 -20.40 2.87
CA LEU A 50 -8.18 -20.69 2.15
C LEU A 50 -6.96 -20.54 3.08
N GLN A 51 -6.86 -19.43 3.82
CA GLN A 51 -5.80 -19.25 4.83
C GLN A 51 -5.83 -20.38 5.84
N ALA A 52 -6.99 -20.73 6.40
CA ALA A 52 -7.09 -21.83 7.37
C ALA A 52 -6.56 -23.17 6.83
N LYS A 53 -6.82 -23.47 5.54
CA LYS A 53 -6.39 -24.72 4.91
C LYS A 53 -4.89 -24.80 4.66
N ILE A 54 -4.23 -23.67 4.38
CA ILE A 54 -2.80 -23.62 4.05
C ILE A 54 -1.92 -23.25 5.24
N SER A 55 -2.51 -22.73 6.31
CA SER A 55 -1.76 -22.36 7.53
C SER A 55 -1.36 -23.62 8.28
N GLU A 56 -0.14 -23.62 8.79
CA GLU A 56 0.35 -24.63 9.74
C GLU A 56 0.06 -24.22 11.18
N THR A 57 -0.22 -22.92 11.39
CA THR A 57 -0.42 -22.30 12.70
C THR A 57 -1.83 -21.69 12.84
N VAL A 58 -2.25 -21.50 14.10
CA VAL A 58 -3.54 -20.86 14.41
C VAL A 58 -3.48 -19.34 14.17
N ASP A 59 -2.33 -18.72 14.43
CA ASP A 59 -2.10 -17.30 14.26
C ASP A 59 -1.72 -16.96 12.81
N ARG A 60 -2.62 -16.26 12.12
CA ARG A 60 -2.55 -15.98 10.69
C ARG A 60 -2.60 -14.48 10.48
N ARG A 61 -1.54 -13.90 9.91
CA ARG A 61 -1.36 -12.44 9.89
C ARG A 61 -1.36 -11.85 8.47
N ASP A 62 -1.51 -10.54 8.45
CA ASP A 62 -1.27 -9.60 7.35
C ASP A 62 -2.21 -9.59 6.14
N MET A 63 -2.87 -10.69 5.76
CA MET A 63 -3.80 -10.66 4.61
C MET A 63 -5.21 -10.16 4.96
N ILE A 64 -5.91 -10.83 5.88
CA ILE A 64 -7.24 -10.40 6.35
C ILE A 64 -7.05 -9.66 7.67
N VAL A 65 -7.52 -8.41 7.71
CA VAL A 65 -7.38 -7.54 8.88
C VAL A 65 -8.77 -7.18 9.38
N SER A 66 -9.04 -7.47 10.64
CA SER A 66 -10.28 -7.08 11.30
C SER A 66 -10.05 -5.81 12.13
N ASN A 67 -10.81 -4.75 11.85
CA ASN A 67 -10.77 -3.49 12.61
C ASN A 67 -12.19 -3.07 12.97
N LYS A 68 -12.54 -3.08 14.26
CA LYS A 68 -13.86 -2.65 14.77
C LYS A 68 -15.04 -3.22 13.96
N ASN A 69 -15.05 -4.54 13.78
CA ASN A 69 -16.02 -5.33 13.00
C ASN A 69 -15.91 -5.24 11.47
N VAL A 70 -15.09 -4.34 10.93
CA VAL A 70 -14.84 -4.29 9.48
C VAL A 70 -13.72 -5.25 9.14
N LYS A 71 -14.00 -6.21 8.25
CA LYS A 71 -12.98 -7.08 7.65
C LYS A 71 -12.45 -6.43 6.38
N LEU A 72 -11.14 -6.38 6.28
CA LEU A 72 -10.41 -5.77 5.18
C LEU A 72 -9.45 -6.79 4.58
N VAL A 73 -9.30 -6.76 3.24
CA VAL A 73 -8.19 -7.45 2.59
C VAL A 73 -7.07 -6.44 2.39
N ARG A 74 -5.91 -6.71 2.99
CA ARG A 74 -4.71 -5.89 2.86
C ARG A 74 -3.83 -6.45 1.76
N PHE A 75 -3.50 -5.58 0.81
CA PHE A 75 -2.52 -5.82 -0.24
C PHE A 75 -1.30 -4.95 -0.01
N THR A 76 -0.14 -5.49 -0.34
CA THR A 76 1.14 -4.80 -0.20
C THR A 76 1.95 -5.02 -1.47
N SER A 77 2.21 -3.95 -2.22
CA SER A 77 3.08 -4.01 -3.40
C SER A 77 4.30 -3.15 -3.16
N ASN A 78 5.46 -3.59 -3.64
CA ASN A 78 6.64 -2.72 -3.66
C ASN A 78 6.41 -1.60 -4.67
N ILE A 79 6.84 -0.38 -4.33
CA ILE A 79 6.78 0.79 -5.23
C ILE A 79 7.86 0.67 -6.30
N PHE A 80 9.02 0.13 -5.90
CA PHE A 80 10.18 -0.01 -6.76
C PHE A 80 10.51 -1.48 -6.97
N GLU A 81 10.80 -1.83 -8.21
CA GLU A 81 11.34 -3.13 -8.61
C GLU A 81 12.79 -2.96 -9.05
N GLN A 82 13.62 -3.97 -8.75
CA GLN A 82 14.99 -3.98 -9.23
C GLN A 82 15.00 -4.28 -10.73
N ARG A 83 15.70 -3.44 -11.50
CA ARG A 83 15.87 -3.67 -12.93
C ARG A 83 16.67 -4.93 -13.16
N LYS A 84 16.30 -5.70 -14.19
CA LYS A 84 17.11 -6.84 -14.67
C LYS A 84 18.48 -6.37 -15.20
N GLN A 85 18.54 -5.15 -15.72
CA GLN A 85 19.75 -4.50 -16.21
C GLN A 85 19.78 -3.07 -15.68
N PRO A 86 20.80 -2.67 -14.91
CA PRO A 86 20.96 -1.29 -14.47
C PRO A 86 21.05 -0.34 -15.67
N ILE A 87 20.52 0.88 -15.51
CA ILE A 87 20.74 1.94 -16.49
C ILE A 87 22.24 2.27 -16.51
N PRO A 88 22.93 2.22 -17.67
CA PRO A 88 24.32 2.59 -17.75
C PRO A 88 24.54 4.01 -17.23
N LYS A 89 25.58 4.22 -16.41
CA LYS A 89 25.91 5.55 -15.84
C LYS A 89 26.17 6.64 -16.90
N HIS A 90 26.53 6.21 -18.11
CA HIS A 90 26.81 7.09 -19.26
C HIS A 90 25.63 7.22 -20.23
N ALA A 91 24.45 6.70 -19.88
CA ALA A 91 23.24 7.00 -20.64
C ALA A 91 22.94 8.48 -20.40
N VAL A 92 23.31 9.31 -21.35
CA VAL A 92 22.96 10.73 -21.37
C VAL A 92 21.44 10.80 -21.43
N TYR A 93 20.81 11.36 -20.40
CA TYR A 93 19.38 11.60 -20.45
C TYR A 93 19.14 12.71 -21.46
N LEU A 94 18.13 12.59 -22.33
CA LEU A 94 17.74 13.64 -23.29
C LEU A 94 17.68 15.06 -22.66
N PRO A 95 17.19 15.24 -21.42
CA PRO A 95 17.30 16.51 -20.69
C PRO A 95 18.72 17.11 -20.58
N ASP A 96 19.76 16.26 -20.42
CA ASP A 96 21.15 16.70 -20.32
C ASP A 96 21.71 17.17 -21.68
N ILE A 97 21.08 16.78 -22.79
CA ILE A 97 21.41 17.25 -24.15
C ILE A 97 20.69 18.58 -24.43
N GLU A 98 19.49 18.76 -23.88
CA GLU A 98 18.64 19.92 -24.15
C GLU A 98 19.04 21.18 -23.35
N ASN A 99 19.78 21.04 -22.23
CA ASN A 99 20.32 22.17 -21.45
C ASN A 99 21.86 22.13 -21.30
N PRO A 100 22.63 22.42 -22.36
CA PRO A 100 24.09 22.53 -22.26
C PRO A 100 24.48 23.92 -21.72
N GLU A 101 24.27 24.20 -20.44
CA GLU A 101 24.76 25.46 -19.83
C GLU A 101 26.31 25.53 -19.72
N GLY A 102 27.04 24.51 -20.17
CA GLY A 102 28.50 24.52 -20.27
C GLY A 102 28.97 23.98 -21.61
N GLY A 103 29.55 24.84 -22.45
CA GLY A 103 29.94 24.58 -23.85
C GLY A 103 31.06 23.56 -24.08
N SER A 104 30.91 22.33 -23.61
CA SER A 104 31.74 21.20 -24.04
C SER A 104 30.99 20.37 -25.09
N LYS A 105 31.46 20.48 -26.34
CA LYS A 105 31.08 19.59 -27.46
C LYS A 105 31.45 18.15 -27.11
N VAL A 106 30.51 17.38 -26.61
CA VAL A 106 30.59 15.92 -26.56
C VAL A 106 29.56 15.38 -27.53
N GLU A 107 29.97 14.65 -28.56
CA GLU A 107 29.06 13.92 -29.45
C GLU A 107 28.33 12.85 -28.63
N PRO A 108 26.99 12.93 -28.46
CA PRO A 108 26.27 11.91 -27.72
C PRO A 108 26.15 10.65 -28.58
N LEU A 109 26.66 9.53 -28.09
CA LEU A 109 26.27 8.21 -28.57
C LEU A 109 24.78 8.02 -28.22
N ALA A 110 23.90 8.34 -29.17
CA ALA A 110 22.47 8.18 -29.02
C ALA A 110 22.10 6.69 -28.94
N VAL A 111 22.03 6.14 -27.72
CA VAL A 111 21.40 4.85 -27.47
C VAL A 111 19.89 5.09 -27.36
N LEU A 112 19.21 4.99 -28.51
CA LEU A 112 17.75 5.01 -28.59
C LEU A 112 17.19 3.69 -28.02
N TYR A 113 16.63 3.74 -26.82
CA TYR A 113 15.79 2.66 -26.32
C TYR A 113 14.40 2.78 -26.95
N SER A 114 14.18 2.08 -28.06
CA SER A 114 12.85 1.89 -28.63
C SER A 114 12.09 0.84 -27.81
N ASN A 115 11.42 1.27 -26.74
CA ASN A 115 10.27 0.51 -26.24
C ASN A 115 9.17 0.65 -27.30
N THR A 116 8.85 -0.45 -27.98
CA THR A 116 7.98 -0.54 -29.18
C THR A 116 6.48 -0.38 -28.90
N HIS A 117 6.08 0.43 -27.92
CA HIS A 117 4.70 0.89 -27.79
C HIS A 117 4.63 2.37 -28.15
N GLY A 118 3.90 2.66 -29.24
CA GLY A 118 3.76 3.94 -29.93
C GLY A 118 3.88 5.16 -29.01
N ARG A 119 5.08 5.74 -29.01
CA ARG A 119 5.40 6.95 -28.24
C ARG A 119 5.02 8.16 -29.07
N ILE A 120 3.80 8.68 -28.86
CA ILE A 120 3.50 10.08 -29.17
C ILE A 120 4.43 10.91 -28.28
N GLY A 121 5.18 11.82 -28.90
CA GLY A 121 6.33 12.53 -28.32
C GLY A 121 5.99 13.49 -27.20
N ASN A 122 5.61 12.96 -26.04
CA ASN A 122 5.63 13.69 -24.79
C ASN A 122 6.96 13.33 -24.15
N SER A 123 7.92 14.27 -24.12
CA SER A 123 9.00 14.18 -23.14
C SER A 123 8.33 13.96 -21.78
N SER A 124 8.85 13.05 -20.96
CA SER A 124 8.31 12.94 -19.60
C SER A 124 8.68 14.23 -18.91
N ILE A 125 7.77 15.21 -18.95
CA ILE A 125 7.89 16.43 -18.18
C ILE A 125 7.74 15.96 -16.75
N MET A 126 8.86 15.68 -16.09
CA MET A 126 8.90 15.66 -14.64
C MET A 126 8.41 17.04 -14.23
N ASP A 127 7.39 17.08 -13.37
CA ASP A 127 6.96 18.37 -12.83
C ASP A 127 8.13 19.01 -12.07
N ALA A 128 8.21 20.34 -12.12
CA ALA A 128 9.32 21.08 -11.53
C ALA A 128 9.50 20.80 -10.03
N GLU A 129 8.46 20.34 -9.33
CA GLU A 129 8.54 19.96 -7.92
C GLU A 129 9.28 18.63 -7.74
N THR A 130 8.92 17.60 -8.53
CA THR A 130 9.59 16.29 -8.49
C THR A 130 11.06 16.39 -8.95
N GLU A 131 11.36 17.26 -9.91
CA GLU A 131 12.73 17.53 -10.35
C GLU A 131 13.57 18.19 -9.26
N ASN A 132 12.95 19.07 -8.47
CA ASN A 132 13.61 19.82 -7.40
C ASN A 132 13.37 19.22 -6.01
N TRP A 133 12.92 17.96 -5.91
CA TRP A 133 12.64 17.36 -4.61
C TRP A 133 13.95 17.31 -3.79
N PRO A 134 14.03 18.00 -2.64
CA PRO A 134 15.29 18.16 -1.93
C PRO A 134 15.78 16.82 -1.37
N ILE A 135 16.82 16.27 -1.98
CA ILE A 135 17.60 15.17 -1.43
C ILE A 135 18.73 15.78 -0.61
N ALA A 136 18.78 15.47 0.69
CA ALA A 136 19.86 15.97 1.54
C ALA A 136 21.22 15.57 0.94
N MET A 137 22.15 16.54 0.82
CA MET A 137 23.43 16.35 0.12
C MET A 137 24.19 15.08 0.54
N LYS A 138 24.14 14.72 1.83
CA LYS A 138 24.75 13.49 2.38
C LYS A 138 24.22 12.17 1.80
N HIS A 139 23.03 12.17 1.19
CA HIS A 139 22.39 10.98 0.59
C HIS A 139 22.36 11.02 -0.93
N ARG A 140 22.88 12.09 -1.56
CA ARG A 140 22.79 12.29 -3.02
C ARG A 140 23.58 11.23 -3.78
N ASP A 141 24.82 10.95 -3.37
CA ASP A 141 25.67 9.94 -4.02
C ASP A 141 25.07 8.53 -3.91
N GLU A 142 24.50 8.19 -2.74
CA GLU A 142 23.83 6.91 -2.52
C GLU A 142 22.56 6.80 -3.37
N PHE A 143 21.75 7.85 -3.40
CA PHE A 143 20.57 7.92 -4.24
C PHE A 143 20.91 7.78 -5.72
N ASP A 144 21.94 8.48 -6.20
CA ASP A 144 22.40 8.42 -7.59
C ASP A 144 22.91 7.03 -7.99
N LEU A 145 23.50 6.29 -7.04
CA LEU A 145 23.88 4.90 -7.25
C LEU A 145 22.64 3.98 -7.30
N VAL A 146 21.66 4.20 -6.42
CA VAL A 146 20.49 3.32 -6.28
C VAL A 146 19.48 3.56 -7.41
N LYS A 147 19.21 4.81 -7.80
CA LYS A 147 18.16 5.15 -8.79
C LYS A 147 18.35 4.46 -10.15
N LEU A 148 19.59 4.15 -10.52
CA LEU A 148 19.92 3.46 -11.77
C LEU A 148 19.59 1.95 -11.73
N ASN A 149 19.46 1.38 -10.54
CA ASN A 149 19.20 -0.05 -10.33
C ASN A 149 17.72 -0.39 -10.14
N TYR A 150 16.88 0.62 -9.90
CA TYR A 150 15.46 0.43 -9.60
C TYR A 150 14.58 1.17 -10.60
N GLU A 151 13.37 0.68 -10.78
CA GLU A 151 12.31 1.35 -11.54
C GLU A 151 11.02 1.36 -10.74
N ALA A 152 10.23 2.42 -10.91
CA ALA A 152 8.90 2.47 -10.32
C ALA A 152 8.03 1.41 -11.01
N SER A 153 7.34 0.60 -10.19
CA SER A 153 6.34 -0.37 -10.65
C SER A 153 4.95 0.18 -10.33
N PRO A 154 4.36 0.98 -11.23
CA PRO A 154 3.05 1.57 -10.98
C PRO A 154 1.98 0.48 -10.92
N LEU A 155 0.92 0.77 -10.17
CA LEU A 155 -0.24 -0.09 -10.10
C LEU A 155 -0.86 -0.25 -11.49
N ARG A 156 -0.88 -1.49 -12.01
CA ARG A 156 -1.42 -1.80 -13.34
C ARG A 156 -2.95 -1.76 -13.32
N LEU A 157 -3.50 -0.57 -13.51
CA LEU A 157 -4.94 -0.31 -13.57
C LEU A 157 -5.40 -0.21 -15.02
N TYR A 158 -6.43 -0.97 -15.39
CA TYR A 158 -6.98 -0.97 -16.74
C TYR A 158 -8.44 -0.53 -16.76
N ARG A 159 -8.78 0.32 -17.74
CA ARG A 159 -10.15 0.65 -18.13
C ARG A 159 -10.40 0.04 -19.51
N GLY A 160 -11.14 -1.06 -19.55
CA GLY A 160 -11.22 -1.88 -20.77
C GLY A 160 -9.84 -2.45 -21.14
N ASN A 161 -9.34 -2.10 -22.33
CA ASN A 161 -8.02 -2.52 -22.83
C ASN A 161 -6.94 -1.44 -22.65
N PHE A 162 -7.29 -0.29 -22.07
CA PHE A 162 -6.37 0.82 -21.90
C PHE A 162 -5.79 0.84 -20.49
N LEU A 163 -4.48 1.03 -20.38
CA LEU A 163 -3.81 1.30 -19.11
C LEU A 163 -4.18 2.72 -18.66
N VAL A 164 -4.56 2.87 -17.39
CA VAL A 164 -4.81 4.17 -16.77
C VAL A 164 -3.48 4.75 -16.32
N GLU A 165 -3.18 5.97 -16.73
CA GLU A 165 -1.96 6.68 -16.33
C GLU A 165 -1.91 6.85 -14.80
N PRO A 166 -0.73 6.78 -14.16
CA PRO A 166 -0.59 6.92 -12.71
C PRO A 166 -1.25 8.17 -12.12
N ALA A 167 -1.23 9.29 -12.85
CA ALA A 167 -1.87 10.55 -12.45
C ALA A 167 -3.40 10.42 -12.29
N ASP A 168 -4.03 9.57 -13.12
CA ASP A 168 -5.49 9.41 -13.19
C ASP A 168 -6.01 8.25 -12.34
N VAL A 169 -5.12 7.45 -11.72
CA VAL A 169 -5.48 6.23 -10.97
C VAL A 169 -6.48 6.53 -9.85
N ASN A 170 -6.27 7.61 -9.09
CA ASN A 170 -7.13 7.97 -7.97
C ASN A 170 -8.54 8.33 -8.42
N GLU A 171 -8.65 9.14 -9.48
CA GLU A 171 -9.94 9.51 -10.08
C GLU A 171 -10.64 8.27 -10.64
N ALA A 172 -9.91 7.47 -11.42
CA ALA A 172 -10.45 6.28 -12.08
C ALA A 172 -10.96 5.21 -11.10
N LEU A 173 -10.33 5.09 -9.92
CA LEU A 173 -10.77 4.17 -8.87
C LEU A 173 -11.90 4.74 -8.00
N THR A 174 -12.10 6.06 -7.98
CA THR A 174 -13.09 6.65 -7.07
C THR A 174 -14.51 6.22 -7.43
N GLY A 175 -15.14 5.44 -6.54
CA GLY A 175 -16.50 4.91 -6.73
C GLY A 175 -16.61 3.76 -7.73
N ALA A 176 -15.50 3.30 -8.31
CA ALA A 176 -15.51 2.27 -9.34
C ALA A 176 -15.74 0.85 -8.77
N VAL A 177 -16.40 0.00 -9.56
CA VAL A 177 -16.43 -1.45 -9.33
C VAL A 177 -15.25 -2.05 -10.09
N VAL A 178 -14.41 -2.78 -9.37
CA VAL A 178 -13.15 -3.30 -9.91
C VAL A 178 -13.03 -4.80 -9.72
N LYS A 179 -12.33 -5.45 -10.65
CA LYS A 179 -11.82 -6.81 -10.53
C LYS A 179 -10.33 -6.74 -10.21
N VAL A 180 -9.94 -7.33 -9.09
CA VAL A 180 -8.54 -7.37 -8.64
C VAL A 180 -7.96 -8.76 -8.90
N PHE A 181 -6.84 -8.81 -9.62
CA PHE A 181 -6.02 -10.00 -9.80
C PHE A 181 -4.81 -9.87 -8.87
N PHE A 182 -4.58 -10.88 -8.05
CA PHE A 182 -3.53 -10.86 -7.04
C PHE A 182 -2.98 -12.26 -6.78
N VAL A 183 -1.77 -12.30 -6.21
CA VAL A 183 -1.12 -13.52 -5.75
C VAL A 183 -1.08 -13.52 -4.24
N VAL A 184 -1.38 -14.67 -3.63
CA VAL A 184 -1.18 -14.90 -2.21
C VAL A 184 0.13 -15.65 -2.03
N ARG A 185 1.05 -15.09 -1.25
CA ARG A 185 2.27 -15.76 -0.80
C ARG A 185 2.14 -16.10 0.67
N HIS A 186 2.29 -17.39 0.98
CA HIS A 186 2.36 -17.89 2.34
C HIS A 186 3.84 -18.03 2.74
N TYR A 187 4.18 -17.48 3.89
CA TYR A 187 5.48 -17.64 4.50
C TYR A 187 5.30 -18.36 5.83
N TYR A 188 5.68 -19.63 5.85
CA TYR A 188 5.90 -20.37 7.08
C TYR A 188 7.31 -20.06 7.59
N LEU A 189 7.38 -19.55 8.81
CA LEU A 189 8.64 -19.23 9.47
C LEU A 189 8.85 -20.26 10.57
N CYS A 190 9.70 -21.27 10.34
CA CYS A 190 9.86 -22.43 11.24
C CYS A 190 10.14 -22.08 12.72
N ASN A 191 10.65 -20.88 12.99
CA ASN A 191 10.98 -20.41 14.34
C ASN A 191 9.92 -19.48 14.94
N LYS A 192 8.79 -19.27 14.26
CA LYS A 192 7.71 -18.38 14.70
C LYS A 192 6.43 -19.16 14.90
N ILE A 193 5.64 -18.67 15.84
CA ILE A 193 4.33 -19.24 16.21
C ILE A 193 3.19 -18.77 15.28
N PHE A 194 3.50 -18.16 14.14
CA PHE A 194 2.50 -17.58 13.24
C PHE A 194 2.88 -17.72 11.76
N ASP A 195 1.85 -17.81 10.93
CA ASP A 195 1.93 -17.76 9.48
C ASP A 195 1.70 -16.34 8.97
N MET A 196 2.54 -15.94 8.02
CA MET A 196 2.43 -14.63 7.37
C MET A 196 1.89 -14.80 5.95
N PHE A 197 0.81 -14.08 5.64
CA PHE A 197 0.22 -14.06 4.32
C PHE A 197 0.42 -12.68 3.69
N ARG A 198 1.11 -12.65 2.55
CA ARG A 198 1.27 -11.45 1.75
C ARG A 198 0.38 -11.55 0.51
N THR A 199 -0.33 -10.48 0.19
CA THR A 199 -1.07 -10.40 -1.07
C THR A 199 -0.48 -9.31 -1.96
N ASP A 200 -0.03 -9.74 -3.14
CA ASP A 200 0.61 -8.89 -4.13
C ASP A 200 -0.40 -8.63 -5.27
N ILE A 201 -0.77 -7.37 -5.51
CA ILE A 201 -1.66 -7.02 -6.63
C ILE A 201 -0.87 -7.18 -7.93
N GLN A 202 -1.43 -7.93 -8.88
CA GLN A 202 -0.87 -8.06 -10.23
C GLN A 202 -1.54 -7.09 -11.20
N GLN A 203 -2.86 -6.94 -11.09
CA GLN A 203 -3.65 -6.13 -12.01
C GLN A 203 -4.98 -5.72 -11.38
N ILE A 204 -5.45 -4.53 -11.72
CA ILE A 204 -6.82 -4.08 -11.41
C ILE A 204 -7.52 -3.77 -12.74
N LYS A 205 -8.73 -4.29 -12.93
CA LYS A 205 -9.60 -3.94 -14.06
C LYS A 205 -10.84 -3.23 -13.58
N ILE A 206 -11.11 -2.05 -14.12
CA ILE A 206 -12.36 -1.32 -13.88
C ILE A 206 -13.46 -2.03 -14.67
N LEU A 207 -14.43 -2.59 -13.95
CA LEU A 207 -15.62 -3.23 -14.54
C LEU A 207 -16.71 -2.19 -14.79
N LYS A 208 -16.88 -1.27 -13.85
CA LYS A 208 -17.82 -0.16 -13.93
C LYS A 208 -17.14 1.09 -13.39
N SER A 209 -17.09 2.15 -14.18
CA SER A 209 -16.60 3.44 -13.74
C SER A 209 -17.42 3.92 -12.55
N GLY A 210 -16.77 4.60 -11.61
CA GLY A 210 -17.48 5.23 -10.52
C GLY A 210 -18.34 6.37 -11.03
N THR A 211 -19.56 6.47 -10.50
CA THR A 211 -20.28 7.74 -10.57
C THR A 211 -19.50 8.70 -9.70
N SER A 212 -19.10 9.86 -10.24
CA SER A 212 -18.47 10.90 -9.44
C SER A 212 -19.38 11.18 -8.25
N ILE A 213 -18.98 10.77 -7.05
CA ILE A 213 -19.70 11.16 -5.85
C ILE A 213 -19.52 12.67 -5.81
N ALA A 214 -20.62 13.43 -5.95
CA ALA A 214 -20.60 14.87 -5.78
C ALA A 214 -19.76 15.14 -4.54
N CYS A 215 -18.60 15.79 -4.72
CA CYS A 215 -17.50 15.77 -3.77
C CYS A 215 -18.07 15.85 -2.36
N SER A 216 -17.98 14.75 -1.60
CA SER A 216 -18.40 14.83 -0.21
C SER A 216 -17.57 15.97 0.40
N GLY A 217 -18.18 16.82 1.22
CA GLY A 217 -17.49 17.98 1.81
C GLY A 217 -16.18 17.62 2.53
N PHE A 218 -15.95 16.33 2.77
CA PHE A 218 -14.63 15.73 2.97
C PHE A 218 -13.78 15.80 1.69
N LYS A 219 -13.30 17.00 1.36
CA LYS A 219 -12.07 17.13 0.58
C LYS A 219 -10.98 16.36 1.35
N ARG A 220 -10.38 15.36 0.71
CA ARG A 220 -9.07 14.88 1.17
C ARG A 220 -8.18 16.12 1.19
N ARG A 221 -7.66 16.47 2.37
CA ARG A 221 -6.64 17.52 2.45
C ARG A 221 -5.49 17.04 1.59
N ASP A 222 -5.11 17.87 0.63
CA ASP A 222 -3.87 17.64 -0.09
C ASP A 222 -2.75 17.66 0.95
N ALA A 223 -1.85 16.67 0.92
CA ALA A 223 -0.69 16.68 1.81
C ALA A 223 0.22 17.90 1.54
N ARG A 224 0.00 18.60 0.41
CA ARG A 224 0.65 19.84 -0.01
C ARG A 224 0.06 21.11 0.62
N GLU A 225 -1.17 21.07 1.17
CA GLU A 225 -1.84 22.22 1.80
C GLU A 225 -1.49 22.34 3.30
N GLU A 226 -0.32 22.94 3.58
CA GLU A 226 0.12 23.59 4.84
C GLU A 226 0.40 22.80 6.14
N LEU A 227 1.35 23.40 6.88
CA LEU A 227 1.93 22.98 8.17
C LEU A 227 0.89 22.89 9.29
N PHE A 228 0.94 21.82 10.09
CA PHE A 228 0.09 21.66 11.26
C PHE A 228 0.31 22.78 12.28
N ASN A 229 -0.60 23.77 12.33
CA ASN A 229 -0.85 24.46 13.59
C ASN A 229 -1.56 23.46 14.50
N ILE A 230 -0.78 22.73 15.30
CA ILE A 230 -1.30 21.97 16.43
C ILE A 230 -1.83 23.01 17.40
N VAL A 231 -3.11 23.38 17.23
CA VAL A 231 -3.84 24.09 18.27
C VAL A 231 -3.84 23.14 19.46
N LYS A 232 -3.00 23.45 20.45
CA LYS A 232 -3.02 22.82 21.77
C LYS A 232 -4.41 23.08 22.35
N THR A 233 -5.33 22.16 22.12
CA THR A 233 -6.57 22.12 22.88
C THR A 233 -6.17 21.81 24.32
N ALA A 234 -6.22 22.83 25.19
CA ALA A 234 -5.98 22.67 26.60
C ALA A 234 -6.94 21.60 27.13
N SER A 235 -6.38 20.44 27.47
CA SER A 235 -7.10 19.37 28.13
C SER A 235 -7.39 19.83 29.56
N SER A 236 -8.59 20.33 29.80
CA SER A 236 -9.10 20.58 31.15
C SER A 236 -9.39 19.22 31.80
N SER A 237 -8.40 18.64 32.48
CA SER A 237 -8.61 17.48 33.33
C SER A 237 -9.26 17.93 34.64
N ALA A 238 -10.57 17.73 34.74
CA ALA A 238 -11.26 17.74 36.03
C ALA A 238 -10.90 16.45 36.77
N HIS A 239 -10.00 16.57 37.75
CA HIS A 239 -9.62 15.50 38.66
C HIS A 239 -10.78 15.26 39.64
N ALA A 240 -11.64 14.26 39.36
CA ALA A 240 -12.56 13.74 40.35
C ALA A 240 -11.83 12.65 41.16
N LYS A 241 -11.60 12.92 42.45
CA LYS A 241 -11.20 11.93 43.44
C LYS A 241 -12.36 10.93 43.59
N SER A 242 -12.10 9.65 43.36
CA SER A 242 -12.98 8.58 43.86
C SER A 242 -12.20 7.73 44.84
N ASP A 243 -12.71 7.73 46.06
CA ASP A 243 -12.13 7.13 47.24
C ASP A 243 -11.96 5.62 47.15
N GLU A 244 -10.89 5.22 47.81
CA GLU A 244 -10.46 3.90 48.21
C GLU A 244 -11.46 3.27 49.20
N SER A 245 -11.97 2.07 48.90
CA SER A 245 -12.48 1.15 49.92
C SER A 245 -12.45 -0.28 49.39
N GLY A 246 -11.53 -1.06 49.93
CA GLY A 246 -11.24 -2.41 49.50
C GLY A 246 -12.29 -3.46 49.87
N ARG A 247 -12.06 -4.69 49.42
CA ARG A 247 -12.38 -5.90 50.17
C ARG A 247 -11.63 -7.10 49.61
N ALA A 248 -10.91 -7.79 50.50
CA ALA A 248 -10.26 -9.07 50.27
C ALA A 248 -11.25 -10.25 50.30
N GLU A 249 -10.70 -11.45 50.04
CA GLU A 249 -11.30 -12.80 50.14
C GLU A 249 -12.22 -13.22 48.97
N LYS A 250 -12.23 -14.47 48.48
CA LYS A 250 -11.82 -15.77 49.05
C LYS A 250 -11.71 -16.84 47.93
N ARG A 251 -10.91 -17.87 48.24
CA ARG A 251 -10.79 -19.22 47.65
C ARG A 251 -12.10 -19.81 47.07
N ALA A 252 -11.99 -20.67 46.05
CA ALA A 252 -12.16 -22.14 46.20
C ALA A 252 -12.40 -22.92 44.88
N LYS A 253 -11.88 -24.17 44.88
CA LYS A 253 -12.41 -25.42 44.27
C LYS A 253 -12.20 -25.73 42.78
N GLN A 254 -11.13 -26.49 42.54
CA GLN A 254 -11.13 -27.87 42.01
C GLN A 254 -12.50 -28.50 41.68
N VAL A 255 -12.68 -28.94 40.43
CA VAL A 255 -13.47 -30.13 40.06
C VAL A 255 -12.80 -30.81 38.86
N GLU A 256 -12.28 -32.02 39.10
CA GLU A 256 -12.04 -33.04 38.08
C GLU A 256 -13.37 -33.66 37.66
N SER A 257 -13.52 -33.98 36.37
CA SER A 257 -14.42 -35.05 35.96
C SER A 257 -13.90 -35.73 34.69
N LYS A 258 -13.29 -36.90 34.91
CA LYS A 258 -13.13 -37.98 33.95
C LYS A 258 -14.51 -38.50 33.53
N GLY A 259 -14.71 -38.72 32.25
CA GLY A 259 -15.83 -39.49 31.71
C GLY A 259 -15.37 -40.27 30.49
N ALA A 260 -14.98 -41.53 30.71
CA ALA A 260 -14.83 -42.53 29.65
C ALA A 260 -16.19 -43.21 29.45
N SER A 261 -16.61 -43.37 28.20
CA SER A 261 -17.68 -44.29 27.82
C SER A 261 -17.30 -44.92 26.49
N SER A 262 -17.03 -46.22 26.56
CA SER A 262 -16.84 -47.11 25.43
C SER A 262 -17.89 -48.21 25.53
N GLY A 263 -18.53 -48.51 24.42
CA GLY A 263 -19.30 -49.74 24.21
C GLY A 263 -20.09 -49.64 22.91
N PRO A 264 -20.76 -50.73 22.51
CA PRO A 264 -20.28 -52.11 22.35
C PRO A 264 -19.73 -52.37 20.93
#